data_AF-A0A9P9FHH0-F1
#
_entry.id   AF-A0A9P9FHH0-F1
#
_cell.length_a   1.000
_cell.length_b   1.000
_cell.length_c   1.000
_cell.angle_alpha   90.00
_cell.angle_beta   90.00
_cell.angle_gamma   90.00
#
_symmetry.space_group_name_H-M   'P 1'
#
loop_
_entity.id
_entity.type
_entity.pdbx_description
1 polymer ?
#
loop_
_entity_poly.entity_id
_entity_poly.type
_entity_poly.pdbx_seq_one_letter_code
_entity_poly.pdbx_strand_id
1 'polypeptide(L)'
;MPEVRRGSTSQLKSDSALSSTDATPTAGAVRFSTQSLRSPTNAVRFDENLEEAPPRRNTIGPETSDQPRRSLSYAQRPVAEAYYDSRAGTHTEWERRGKTLQEYYDSNPQLLPQLPFTWHHGRKRWRLFIFAFLVFVDASAVPIALYYGMHYAGDVEGWIIFAIVTTIWGGPTYLEFGIRTLRLIKKERFYRPLGSTSRWCFDMLNWASVLTITVVTALFIVGSAPHIVWLRVLCMPAPAILYCLGGVLAVITLYHRMEWPAPFRFSSTDKGEKVLPGVYYFIEDVVAVNAGAGRPYREALAARYNASPRFRRMLYEQSLFWSIPSLILAVPLTVIAVIPPVPATAAYGICWAVPFLWAILWGIITIKWCKRDMVRERLEWEAGEKTPSTSGTASVTV
;
A
#
# COMPACT_ATOMS: atom_id res chain seq x y z
N MET A 1 -17.91 25.88 11.82
CA MET A 1 -16.52 25.40 12.00
C MET A 1 -15.63 26.59 12.35
N PRO A 2 -14.84 26.55 13.44
CA PRO A 2 -13.72 27.46 13.66
C PRO A 2 -12.41 26.86 13.11
N GLU A 3 -11.60 27.68 12.42
CA GLU A 3 -10.30 27.28 11.85
C GLU A 3 -9.20 27.25 12.92
N VAL A 4 -8.24 26.32 12.79
CA VAL A 4 -6.99 26.35 13.57
C VAL A 4 -6.17 27.57 13.12
N ARG A 5 -5.99 28.55 14.02
CA ARG A 5 -5.20 29.77 13.77
C ARG A 5 -3.85 29.45 13.15
N ARG A 6 -3.59 29.98 11.94
CA ARG A 6 -2.25 30.05 11.37
C ARG A 6 -1.46 31.14 12.09
N GLY A 7 -0.42 30.76 12.83
CA GLY A 7 0.57 31.72 13.33
C GLY A 7 1.37 32.28 12.16
N SER A 8 1.23 33.57 11.88
CA SER A 8 2.07 34.27 10.90
C SER A 8 3.33 34.79 11.60
N THR A 9 4.47 34.13 11.38
CA THR A 9 5.75 34.59 11.91
C THR A 9 6.37 35.61 10.96
N SER A 10 5.97 36.87 11.10
CA SER A 10 6.57 38.04 10.46
C SER A 10 6.43 39.22 11.42
N GLN A 11 7.47 40.05 11.53
CA GLN A 11 7.73 41.04 12.60
C GLN A 11 8.33 40.44 13.89
N LEU A 12 9.67 40.44 13.98
CA LEU A 12 10.49 40.78 15.17
C LEU A 12 11.99 40.49 14.93
N LYS A 13 12.69 41.39 14.24
CA LYS A 13 13.93 42.05 14.71
C LYS A 13 14.54 42.92 13.61
N SER A 14 14.40 44.22 13.80
CA SER A 14 15.33 45.24 13.32
C SER A 14 15.92 45.93 14.55
N ASP A 15 17.20 46.31 14.45
CA ASP A 15 17.92 47.33 15.23
C ASP A 15 18.95 46.88 16.29
N SER A 16 19.97 47.74 16.45
CA SER A 16 21.09 47.75 17.42
C SER A 16 22.27 46.76 17.24
N ALA A 17 23.06 47.01 16.19
CA ALA A 17 24.48 47.43 16.20
C ALA A 17 25.52 47.08 17.34
N LEU A 18 26.78 46.92 16.87
CA LEU A 18 28.11 47.30 17.44
C LEU A 18 28.95 46.35 18.36
N SER A 19 30.29 46.55 18.26
CA SER A 19 31.47 45.82 18.85
C SER A 19 31.76 44.42 18.27
N SER A 20 32.85 44.17 17.50
CA SER A 20 34.30 44.10 17.83
C SER A 20 34.69 42.83 18.62
N THR A 21 35.80 42.11 18.39
CA THR A 21 37.05 42.39 17.63
C THR A 21 37.78 41.06 17.24
N ASP A 22 38.71 41.14 16.26
CA ASP A 22 39.91 40.31 15.99
C ASP A 22 39.98 38.77 16.19
N ALA A 23 40.35 38.04 15.12
CA ALA A 23 41.71 37.48 14.94
C ALA A 23 41.87 36.58 13.68
N THR A 24 43.01 36.69 13.00
CA THR A 24 43.50 35.89 11.83
C THR A 24 45.00 35.57 12.06
N PRO A 25 45.80 34.95 11.15
CA PRO A 25 45.55 34.02 10.02
C PRO A 25 46.53 32.79 10.00
N THR A 26 46.38 31.86 9.03
CA THR A 26 47.42 31.11 8.24
C THR A 26 46.81 29.83 7.61
N ALA A 27 47.28 29.19 6.52
CA ALA A 27 48.00 29.61 5.29
C ALA A 27 48.00 28.44 4.25
N GLY A 28 48.25 28.72 2.95
CA GLY A 28 48.47 27.73 1.86
C GLY A 28 47.30 27.60 0.86
N ALA A 29 47.30 28.25 -0.32
CA ALA A 29 47.96 27.86 -1.60
C ALA A 29 47.28 26.62 -2.26
N VAL A 30 46.92 26.58 -3.56
CA VAL A 30 47.56 27.10 -4.79
C VAL A 30 46.52 27.59 -5.83
N ARG A 31 46.90 28.49 -6.75
CA ARG A 31 46.09 29.00 -7.89
C ARG A 31 46.35 28.23 -9.20
N PHE A 32 45.39 28.26 -10.12
CA PHE A 32 45.68 28.35 -11.57
C PHE A 32 44.75 29.36 -12.25
N SER A 33 45.30 30.10 -13.22
CA SER A 33 44.65 31.11 -14.07
C SER A 33 44.35 30.45 -15.45
N THR A 34 43.62 31.00 -16.44
CA THR A 34 43.47 32.42 -16.84
C THR A 34 42.21 32.64 -17.70
N GLN A 35 41.75 33.89 -17.77
CA GLN A 35 40.68 34.38 -18.66
C GLN A 35 41.10 34.41 -20.14
N SER A 36 40.10 34.49 -21.04
CA SER A 36 40.20 35.33 -22.24
C SER A 36 38.84 35.97 -22.55
N LEU A 37 38.85 37.20 -23.07
CA LEU A 37 37.71 38.10 -23.15
C LEU A 37 37.90 39.01 -24.38
N ARG A 38 36.88 39.16 -25.25
CA ARG A 38 36.54 40.41 -25.98
C ARG A 38 35.44 40.26 -27.05
N SER A 39 34.55 41.26 -27.05
CA SER A 39 33.58 41.67 -28.09
C SER A 39 34.30 42.54 -29.18
N PRO A 40 33.67 43.38 -30.08
CA PRO A 40 32.25 43.81 -30.21
C PRO A 40 31.66 44.11 -31.64
N THR A 41 30.40 44.59 -31.65
CA THR A 41 29.75 45.64 -32.53
C THR A 41 29.19 45.39 -33.95
N ASN A 42 27.84 45.39 -34.02
CA ASN A 42 26.87 46.16 -34.84
C ASN A 42 27.08 46.54 -36.33
N ALA A 43 26.12 46.11 -37.17
CA ALA A 43 25.49 46.79 -38.33
C ALA A 43 24.21 46.00 -38.77
N VAL A 44 23.20 46.43 -39.56
CA VAL A 44 22.57 47.72 -39.96
C VAL A 44 21.12 47.38 -40.47
N ARG A 45 20.21 48.37 -40.69
CA ARG A 45 18.81 48.19 -41.20
C ARG A 45 18.68 48.01 -42.73
N PHE A 46 17.56 47.44 -43.17
CA PHE A 46 16.71 48.01 -44.24
C PHE A 46 15.22 47.71 -44.00
N ASP A 47 14.33 48.61 -44.42
CA ASP A 47 12.85 48.52 -44.36
C ASP A 47 12.28 48.16 -45.74
N GLU A 48 11.14 47.44 -45.79
CA GLU A 48 10.22 47.47 -46.94
C GLU A 48 8.78 47.18 -46.50
N ASN A 49 7.80 47.68 -47.27
CA ASN A 49 6.46 48.02 -46.78
C ASN A 49 5.36 47.66 -47.81
N LEU A 50 4.12 47.44 -47.33
CA LEU A 50 2.85 47.39 -48.08
C LEU A 50 2.55 46.19 -49.02
N GLU A 51 1.54 45.40 -48.66
CA GLU A 51 0.39 45.09 -49.54
C GLU A 51 -0.83 44.59 -48.72
N GLU A 52 -2.06 44.88 -49.17
CA GLU A 52 -3.31 44.68 -48.41
C GLU A 52 -4.43 44.09 -49.30
N ALA A 53 -5.05 42.96 -48.90
CA ALA A 53 -6.41 42.46 -49.28
C ALA A 53 -6.59 40.97 -48.88
N PRO A 54 -7.82 40.39 -48.90
CA PRO A 54 -9.08 40.81 -48.28
C PRO A 54 -9.66 39.67 -47.37
N PRO A 55 -10.86 39.76 -46.75
CA PRO A 55 -11.18 39.00 -45.53
C PRO A 55 -11.72 37.57 -45.75
N ARG A 56 -11.40 36.65 -44.83
CA ARG A 56 -12.06 35.33 -44.71
C ARG A 56 -12.54 34.99 -43.29
N ARG A 57 -13.80 35.37 -43.05
CA ARG A 57 -14.87 34.58 -42.40
C ARG A 57 -14.43 33.47 -41.41
N ASN A 58 -14.54 33.81 -40.13
CA ASN A 58 -14.88 32.98 -38.96
C ASN A 58 -14.75 31.45 -39.08
N THR A 59 -13.73 30.91 -38.40
CA THR A 59 -13.84 29.60 -37.73
C THR A 59 -13.81 29.84 -36.22
N ILE A 60 -14.78 29.26 -35.51
CA ILE A 60 -14.94 29.39 -34.06
C ILE A 60 -13.82 28.63 -33.37
N GLY A 61 -12.81 29.35 -32.88
CA GLY A 61 -11.85 28.82 -31.91
C GLY A 61 -12.49 28.77 -30.52
N PRO A 62 -12.04 27.87 -29.62
CA PRO A 62 -12.47 27.90 -28.24
C PRO A 62 -11.95 29.19 -27.59
N GLU A 63 -12.84 29.99 -26.99
CA GLU A 63 -12.42 31.12 -26.15
C GLU A 63 -11.58 30.58 -24.99
N THR A 64 -10.27 30.77 -25.07
CA THR A 64 -9.37 30.63 -23.93
C THR A 64 -9.65 31.78 -22.98
N SER A 65 -10.63 31.58 -22.10
CA SER A 65 -10.92 32.50 -21.01
C SER A 65 -9.71 32.55 -20.07
N ASP A 66 -8.80 33.49 -20.31
CA ASP A 66 -7.58 33.73 -19.53
C ASP A 66 -7.88 34.39 -18.17
N GLN A 67 -8.95 33.93 -17.52
CA GLN A 67 -9.22 34.25 -16.13
C GLN A 67 -8.41 33.29 -15.25
N PRO A 68 -7.52 33.79 -14.35
CA PRO A 68 -6.85 32.93 -13.40
C PRO A 68 -7.90 32.21 -12.57
N ARG A 69 -7.77 30.88 -12.41
CA ARG A 69 -8.71 30.02 -11.66
C ARG A 69 -8.97 30.59 -10.27
N ARG A 70 -10.01 31.41 -10.14
CA ARG A 70 -10.41 32.06 -8.91
C ARG A 70 -10.96 30.98 -8.00
N SER A 71 -10.20 30.61 -6.97
CA SER A 71 -10.67 29.66 -5.97
C SER A 71 -11.92 30.25 -5.32
N LEU A 72 -13.07 29.60 -5.53
CA LEU A 72 -14.34 30.01 -4.95
C LEU A 72 -14.16 30.24 -3.44
N SER A 73 -14.78 31.30 -2.92
CA SER A 73 -14.79 31.55 -1.48
C SER A 73 -15.39 30.34 -0.74
N TYR A 74 -14.98 30.10 0.50
CA TYR A 74 -15.38 28.90 1.25
C TYR A 74 -16.91 28.72 1.32
N ALA A 75 -17.66 29.83 1.42
CA ALA A 75 -19.12 29.85 1.44
C ALA A 75 -19.79 29.58 0.06
N GLN A 76 -19.06 29.69 -1.04
CA GLN A 76 -19.54 29.47 -2.41
C GLN A 76 -19.13 28.11 -2.98
N ARG A 77 -18.40 27.29 -2.21
CA ARG A 77 -18.07 25.93 -2.63
C ARG A 77 -19.33 25.07 -2.48
N PRO A 78 -19.77 24.32 -3.50
CA PRO A 78 -20.85 23.35 -3.31
C PRO A 78 -20.47 22.38 -2.19
N VAL A 79 -21.46 21.97 -1.40
CA VAL A 79 -21.28 20.98 -0.32
C VAL A 79 -20.75 19.69 -0.96
N ALA A 80 -19.44 19.48 -0.83
CA ALA A 80 -18.79 18.35 -1.46
C ALA A 80 -19.19 17.08 -0.70
N GLU A 81 -19.68 16.07 -1.44
CA GLU A 81 -19.83 14.71 -0.92
C GLU A 81 -18.51 14.29 -0.26
N ALA A 82 -18.54 14.15 1.08
CA ALA A 82 -17.49 13.72 1.98
C ALA A 82 -16.05 13.92 1.44
N TYR A 83 -15.43 15.07 1.76
CA TYR A 83 -14.09 15.48 1.29
C TYR A 83 -13.03 14.37 1.37
N TYR A 84 -12.65 13.82 0.21
CA TYR A 84 -11.63 12.78 0.09
C TYR A 84 -10.23 13.37 0.01
N ASP A 85 -9.49 13.28 1.12
CA ASP A 85 -8.10 13.73 1.16
C ASP A 85 -7.10 12.61 0.80
N SER A 86 -6.90 12.41 -0.51
CA SER A 86 -5.81 11.57 -1.02
C SER A 86 -4.40 12.03 -0.62
N ARG A 87 -4.24 13.32 -0.28
CA ARG A 87 -2.95 13.91 0.07
C ARG A 87 -2.60 13.66 1.53
N ALA A 88 -3.61 13.44 2.38
CA ALA A 88 -3.43 13.01 3.76
C ALA A 88 -2.66 11.68 3.91
N GLY A 89 -2.42 10.93 2.83
CA GLY A 89 -1.47 9.80 2.78
C GLY A 89 -0.04 10.14 2.30
N THR A 90 0.39 11.41 2.29
CA THR A 90 1.72 11.83 1.81
C THR A 90 2.67 12.19 2.97
N HIS A 91 3.98 12.01 2.76
CA HIS A 91 5.02 12.40 3.73
C HIS A 91 4.91 13.90 4.09
N THR A 92 4.81 14.78 3.09
CA THR A 92 4.73 16.24 3.27
C THR A 92 3.54 16.70 4.11
N GLU A 93 2.39 16.01 4.04
CA GLU A 93 1.24 16.36 4.86
C GLU A 93 1.25 15.65 6.21
N TRP A 94 1.95 14.50 6.32
CA TRP A 94 2.19 13.86 7.62
C TRP A 94 3.11 14.74 8.49
N GLU A 95 4.20 15.26 7.94
CA GLU A 95 5.12 16.16 8.66
C GLU A 95 4.48 17.50 9.06
N ARG A 96 3.51 18.00 8.27
CA ARG A 96 2.80 19.27 8.53
C ARG A 96 1.63 19.14 9.51
N ARG A 97 1.22 17.93 9.89
CA ARG A 97 0.04 17.73 10.74
C ARG A 97 0.38 17.85 12.23
N GLY A 98 -0.30 18.76 12.91
CA GLY A 98 -0.21 18.93 14.37
C GLY A 98 -1.08 17.97 15.20
N LYS A 99 -1.89 17.11 14.54
CA LYS A 99 -2.75 16.08 15.16
C LYS A 99 -2.78 14.83 14.28
N THR A 100 -2.96 13.65 14.88
CA THR A 100 -3.19 12.41 14.13
C THR A 100 -4.56 12.41 13.44
N LEU A 101 -4.75 11.56 12.42
CA LEU A 101 -6.08 11.37 11.81
C LEU A 101 -7.07 10.74 12.79
N GLN A 102 -6.58 9.93 13.74
CA GLN A 102 -7.41 9.34 14.79
C GLN A 102 -7.99 10.44 15.70
N GLU A 103 -7.16 11.31 16.28
CA GLU A 103 -7.61 12.48 17.07
C GLU A 103 -8.58 13.40 16.30
N TYR A 104 -8.38 13.54 14.98
CA TYR A 104 -9.26 14.35 14.15
C TYR A 104 -10.67 13.73 14.05
N TYR A 105 -10.78 12.42 13.85
CA TYR A 105 -12.08 11.74 13.82
C TYR A 105 -12.71 11.61 15.21
N ASP A 106 -11.91 11.38 16.27
CA ASP A 106 -12.39 11.36 17.65
C ASP A 106 -13.01 12.72 18.05
N SER A 107 -12.49 13.83 17.52
CA SER A 107 -13.06 15.19 17.70
C SER A 107 -14.18 15.55 16.72
N ASN A 108 -14.51 14.68 15.76
CA ASN A 108 -15.57 14.88 14.76
C ASN A 108 -16.38 13.58 14.55
N PRO A 109 -17.05 13.05 15.58
CA PRO A 109 -17.72 11.73 15.54
C PRO A 109 -18.84 11.63 14.50
N GLN A 110 -19.37 12.75 14.01
CA GLN A 110 -20.32 12.79 12.90
C GLN A 110 -19.72 12.36 11.54
N LEU A 111 -18.40 12.52 11.36
CA LEU A 111 -17.74 12.22 10.08
C LEU A 111 -17.35 10.74 9.99
N LEU A 112 -17.90 10.01 9.01
CA LEU A 112 -17.46 8.65 8.68
C LEU A 112 -15.95 8.66 8.31
N PRO A 113 -15.08 7.94 9.04
CA PRO A 113 -13.64 8.00 8.79
C PRO A 113 -13.26 7.48 7.41
N GLN A 114 -12.51 8.30 6.67
CA GLN A 114 -12.11 8.00 5.29
C GLN A 114 -10.74 7.36 5.22
N LEU A 115 -10.63 6.31 4.43
CA LEU A 115 -9.35 5.67 4.13
C LEU A 115 -8.58 6.54 3.10
N PRO A 116 -7.35 7.02 3.40
CA PRO A 116 -6.54 7.86 2.49
C PRO A 116 -5.88 7.04 1.37
N PHE A 117 -6.64 6.10 0.81
CA PHE A 117 -6.29 5.23 -0.32
C PHE A 117 -7.57 4.90 -1.09
N THR A 118 -7.61 5.19 -2.40
CA THR A 118 -8.68 4.74 -3.29
C THR A 118 -8.12 4.04 -4.51
N TRP A 119 -8.90 3.10 -5.03
CA TRP A 119 -8.61 2.42 -6.29
C TRP A 119 -8.90 3.29 -7.53
N HIS A 120 -9.77 4.29 -7.38
CA HIS A 120 -10.25 5.12 -8.49
C HIS A 120 -9.24 6.19 -8.93
N HIS A 121 -8.40 6.71 -8.02
CA HIS A 121 -7.52 7.86 -8.32
C HIS A 121 -6.10 7.72 -7.75
N GLY A 122 -5.10 8.15 -8.54
CA GLY A 122 -3.72 8.35 -8.08
C GLY A 122 -2.72 7.24 -8.45
N ARG A 123 -1.42 7.57 -8.40
CA ARG A 123 -0.30 6.66 -8.76
C ARG A 123 -0.18 5.43 -7.84
N LYS A 124 -0.68 5.49 -6.60
CA LYS A 124 -0.55 4.40 -5.61
C LYS A 124 -1.25 3.10 -6.04
N ARG A 125 -2.36 3.17 -6.80
CA ARG A 125 -3.05 1.99 -7.34
C ARG A 125 -2.16 1.20 -8.30
N TRP A 126 -1.41 1.91 -9.17
CA TRP A 126 -0.54 1.29 -10.16
C TRP A 126 0.63 0.58 -9.49
N ARG A 127 1.21 1.18 -8.44
CA ARG A 127 2.24 0.52 -7.64
C ARG A 127 1.73 -0.77 -6.98
N LEU A 128 0.52 -0.76 -6.42
CA LEU A 128 -0.06 -1.98 -5.82
C LEU A 128 -0.45 -3.03 -6.87
N PHE A 129 -0.97 -2.61 -8.03
CA PHE A 129 -1.30 -3.51 -9.14
C PHE A 129 -0.05 -4.14 -9.77
N ILE A 130 0.99 -3.35 -10.04
CA ILE A 130 2.28 -3.83 -10.55
C ILE A 130 2.92 -4.78 -9.54
N PHE A 131 2.89 -4.46 -8.24
CA PHE A 131 3.34 -5.36 -7.19
C PHE A 131 2.60 -6.71 -7.23
N ALA A 132 1.26 -6.70 -7.23
CA ALA A 132 0.47 -7.93 -7.28
C ALA A 132 0.68 -8.73 -8.58
N PHE A 133 0.83 -8.04 -9.72
CA PHE A 133 1.13 -8.66 -11.00
C PHE A 133 2.53 -9.29 -11.05
N LEU A 134 3.56 -8.59 -10.55
CA LEU A 134 4.92 -9.12 -10.47
C LEU A 134 4.97 -10.35 -9.54
N VAL A 135 4.34 -10.28 -8.37
CA VAL A 135 4.23 -11.44 -7.46
C VAL A 135 3.50 -12.61 -8.12
N PHE A 136 2.42 -12.37 -8.88
CA PHE A 136 1.75 -13.43 -9.63
C PHE A 136 2.64 -14.04 -10.72
N VAL A 137 3.33 -13.22 -11.53
CA VAL A 137 4.20 -13.70 -12.61
C VAL A 137 5.39 -14.49 -12.04
N ASP A 138 6.07 -13.93 -11.04
CA ASP A 138 7.21 -14.52 -10.33
C ASP A 138 6.82 -15.84 -9.63
N ALA A 139 5.72 -15.81 -8.87
CA ALA A 139 5.31 -16.95 -8.04
C ALA A 139 4.47 -18.02 -8.77
N SER A 140 3.96 -17.80 -9.98
CA SER A 140 3.21 -18.85 -10.71
C SER A 140 3.58 -19.01 -12.17
N ALA A 141 3.60 -17.93 -12.96
CA ALA A 141 3.83 -18.03 -14.39
C ALA A 141 5.25 -18.52 -14.72
N VAL A 142 6.26 -18.02 -14.00
CA VAL A 142 7.67 -18.36 -14.20
C VAL A 142 7.97 -19.83 -13.90
N PRO A 143 7.65 -20.42 -12.73
CA PRO A 143 7.87 -21.85 -12.46
C PRO A 143 7.17 -22.80 -13.42
N ILE A 144 5.98 -22.44 -13.90
CA ILE A 144 5.22 -23.24 -14.87
C ILE A 144 5.87 -23.15 -16.26
N ALA A 145 6.09 -21.93 -16.77
CA ALA A 145 6.61 -21.71 -18.10
C ALA A 145 8.05 -22.23 -18.28
N LEU A 146 8.92 -22.02 -17.28
CA LEU A 146 10.29 -22.53 -17.30
C LEU A 146 10.33 -24.06 -17.27
N TYR A 147 9.54 -24.68 -16.38
CA TYR A 147 9.49 -26.14 -16.28
C TYR A 147 8.99 -26.77 -17.58
N TYR A 148 7.80 -26.39 -18.04
CA TYR A 148 7.20 -27.00 -19.23
C TYR A 148 7.96 -26.64 -20.52
N GLY A 149 8.47 -25.41 -20.63
CA GLY A 149 9.26 -24.97 -21.77
C GLY A 149 10.57 -25.77 -21.91
N MET A 150 11.38 -25.84 -20.86
CA MET A 150 12.66 -26.56 -20.94
C MET A 150 12.49 -28.08 -20.97
N HIS A 151 11.45 -28.63 -20.34
CA HIS A 151 11.20 -30.07 -20.30
C HIS A 151 10.69 -30.62 -21.64
N TYR A 152 9.82 -29.90 -22.36
CA TYR A 152 9.22 -30.40 -23.61
C TYR A 152 9.81 -29.81 -24.90
N ALA A 153 10.49 -28.66 -24.86
CA ALA A 153 11.06 -28.04 -26.06
C ALA A 153 12.60 -28.06 -26.12
N GLY A 154 13.28 -28.45 -25.03
CA GLY A 154 14.74 -28.48 -24.96
C GLY A 154 15.35 -29.79 -24.44
N ASP A 155 14.53 -30.79 -24.12
CA ASP A 155 14.93 -32.09 -23.54
C ASP A 155 15.93 -31.95 -22.36
N VAL A 156 15.80 -30.88 -21.58
CA VAL A 156 16.78 -30.49 -20.57
C VAL A 156 16.64 -31.36 -19.31
N GLU A 157 17.76 -31.80 -18.76
CA GLU A 157 17.78 -32.57 -17.50
C GLU A 157 17.13 -31.80 -16.34
N GLY A 158 16.32 -32.49 -15.54
CA GLY A 158 15.48 -31.85 -14.52
C GLY A 158 16.24 -31.03 -13.46
N TRP A 159 17.48 -31.40 -13.13
CA TRP A 159 18.30 -30.63 -12.17
C TRP A 159 18.73 -29.27 -12.73
N ILE A 160 18.99 -29.16 -14.04
CA ILE A 160 19.28 -27.89 -14.70
C ILE A 160 18.03 -27.01 -14.71
N ILE A 161 16.88 -27.60 -15.08
CA ILE A 161 15.57 -26.93 -15.06
C ILE A 161 15.31 -26.32 -13.68
N PHE A 162 15.46 -27.10 -12.61
CA PHE A 162 15.17 -26.62 -11.26
C PHE A 162 16.26 -25.73 -10.66
N ALA A 163 17.52 -25.86 -11.05
CA ALA A 163 18.54 -24.86 -10.71
C ALA A 163 18.18 -23.47 -11.29
N ILE A 164 17.75 -23.42 -12.56
CA ILE A 164 17.29 -22.19 -13.22
C ILE A 164 16.03 -21.65 -12.55
N VAL A 165 15.00 -22.50 -12.34
CA VAL A 165 13.76 -22.09 -11.66
C VAL A 165 14.05 -21.56 -10.26
N THR A 166 14.83 -22.25 -9.44
CA THR A 166 15.16 -21.80 -8.07
C THR A 166 16.00 -20.52 -8.04
N THR A 167 16.82 -20.26 -9.06
CA THR A 167 17.61 -19.01 -9.16
C THR A 167 16.77 -17.80 -9.56
N ILE A 168 15.79 -17.98 -10.45
CA ILE A 168 14.92 -16.89 -10.93
C ILE A 168 13.75 -16.67 -9.96
N TRP A 169 13.19 -17.74 -9.40
CA TRP A 169 11.99 -17.70 -8.57
C TRP A 169 12.18 -16.89 -7.30
N GLY A 170 11.24 -15.97 -7.08
CA GLY A 170 11.22 -15.10 -5.92
C GLY A 170 12.05 -13.84 -6.09
N GLY A 171 12.80 -13.64 -7.18
CA GLY A 171 13.68 -12.47 -7.34
C GLY A 171 12.98 -11.12 -7.09
N PRO A 172 11.92 -10.76 -7.85
CA PRO A 172 11.06 -9.61 -7.58
C PRO A 172 10.44 -9.62 -6.18
N THR A 173 9.97 -10.78 -5.71
CA THR A 173 9.29 -10.93 -4.41
C THR A 173 10.23 -10.67 -3.22
N TYR A 174 11.44 -11.21 -3.25
CA TYR A 174 12.50 -10.99 -2.28
C TYR A 174 13.01 -9.54 -2.31
N LEU A 175 13.10 -8.92 -3.50
CA LEU A 175 13.48 -7.51 -3.62
C LEU A 175 12.43 -6.60 -2.97
N GLU A 176 11.14 -6.78 -3.24
CA GLU A 176 10.07 -6.02 -2.58
C GLU A 176 9.99 -6.32 -1.08
N PHE A 177 10.24 -7.57 -0.65
CA PHE A 177 10.36 -7.92 0.77
C PHE A 177 11.56 -7.22 1.44
N GLY A 178 12.71 -7.14 0.78
CA GLY A 178 13.88 -6.40 1.22
C GLY A 178 13.61 -4.90 1.31
N ILE A 179 13.00 -4.31 0.29
CA ILE A 179 12.60 -2.90 0.27
C ILE A 179 11.57 -2.60 1.37
N ARG A 180 10.60 -3.50 1.60
CA ARG A 180 9.62 -3.43 2.70
C ARG A 180 10.33 -3.44 4.07
N THR A 181 11.23 -4.39 4.28
CA THR A 181 12.05 -4.52 5.49
C THR A 181 12.88 -3.25 5.73
N LEU A 182 13.52 -2.69 4.69
CA LEU A 182 14.25 -1.43 4.77
C LEU A 182 13.34 -0.23 5.08
N ARG A 183 12.12 -0.15 4.51
CA ARG A 183 11.14 0.89 4.83
C ARG A 183 10.72 0.86 6.31
N LEU A 184 10.67 -0.33 6.94
CA LEU A 184 10.33 -0.50 8.36
C LEU A 184 11.51 -0.16 9.31
N ILE A 185 12.74 -0.53 8.94
CA ILE A 185 13.96 -0.31 9.73
C ILE A 185 14.42 1.16 9.73
N LYS A 186 14.02 1.96 8.73
CA LYS A 186 14.37 3.38 8.62
C LYS A 186 14.08 4.16 9.91
N LYS A 187 14.93 5.17 10.18
CA LYS A 187 14.81 6.06 11.35
C LYS A 187 13.49 6.85 11.33
N GLU A 188 13.02 7.21 10.13
CA GLU A 188 11.72 7.83 9.90
C GLU A 188 10.58 6.90 10.33
N ARG A 189 9.58 7.45 11.03
CA ARG A 189 8.47 6.67 11.61
C ARG A 189 7.30 6.41 10.65
N PHE A 190 7.31 6.98 9.44
CA PHE A 190 6.16 7.01 8.53
C PHE A 190 5.61 5.61 8.15
N TYR A 191 6.45 4.59 8.03
CA TYR A 191 6.03 3.22 7.67
C TYR A 191 5.84 2.27 8.85
N ARG A 192 6.07 2.72 10.09
CA ARG A 192 6.03 1.85 11.28
C ARG A 192 4.60 1.65 11.80
N PRO A 193 4.27 0.53 12.46
CA PRO A 193 3.00 0.40 13.15
C PRO A 193 2.72 1.50 14.18
N LEU A 194 1.45 1.61 14.60
CA LEU A 194 1.04 2.49 15.70
C LEU A 194 1.59 1.95 17.03
N GLY A 195 1.60 2.79 18.08
CA GLY A 195 2.17 2.48 19.40
C GLY A 195 3.71 2.27 19.47
N SER A 196 4.37 1.95 18.35
CA SER A 196 5.77 1.52 18.36
C SER A 196 6.78 2.64 18.08
N THR A 197 7.73 2.80 19.01
CA THR A 197 8.89 3.70 18.89
C THR A 197 10.18 2.97 18.45
N SER A 198 10.22 1.64 18.54
CA SER A 198 11.39 0.82 18.21
C SER A 198 11.55 0.58 16.69
N ARG A 199 12.79 0.59 16.20
CA ARG A 199 13.15 0.30 14.80
C ARG A 199 13.09 -1.19 14.41
N TRP A 200 12.95 -2.08 15.39
CA TRP A 200 12.93 -3.54 15.21
C TRP A 200 11.50 -4.13 15.30
N CYS A 201 10.49 -3.26 15.26
CA CYS A 201 9.08 -3.65 15.29
C CYS A 201 8.59 -3.92 13.86
N PHE A 202 8.88 -5.12 13.36
CA PHE A 202 8.27 -5.62 12.13
C PHE A 202 6.78 -5.84 12.32
N ASP A 203 6.03 -5.66 11.23
CA ASP A 203 4.58 -5.84 11.21
C ASP A 203 4.20 -7.28 10.82
N MET A 204 2.94 -7.64 11.04
CA MET A 204 2.49 -9.03 10.99
C MET A 204 2.58 -9.62 9.58
N LEU A 205 2.33 -8.81 8.54
CA LEU A 205 2.57 -9.27 7.17
C LEU A 205 4.05 -9.56 6.92
N ASN A 206 4.99 -8.78 7.48
CA ASN A 206 6.42 -9.06 7.31
C ASN A 206 6.80 -10.39 7.96
N TRP A 207 6.26 -10.71 9.15
CA TRP A 207 6.45 -12.03 9.78
C TRP A 207 5.80 -13.17 8.98
N ALA A 208 4.60 -12.96 8.44
CA ALA A 208 3.95 -13.92 7.55
C ALA A 208 4.75 -14.16 6.26
N SER A 209 5.35 -13.12 5.69
CA SER A 209 6.27 -13.22 4.55
C SER A 209 7.55 -13.97 4.92
N VAL A 210 8.18 -13.70 6.06
CA VAL A 210 9.36 -14.47 6.53
C VAL A 210 9.02 -15.96 6.62
N LEU A 211 7.95 -16.33 7.33
CA LEU A 211 7.51 -17.73 7.45
C LEU A 211 7.29 -18.37 6.07
N THR A 212 6.55 -17.70 5.20
CA THR A 212 6.22 -18.21 3.85
C THR A 212 7.48 -18.39 3.01
N ILE A 213 8.37 -17.40 3.00
CA ILE A 213 9.65 -17.47 2.29
C ILE A 213 10.49 -18.62 2.84
N THR A 214 10.70 -18.71 4.16
CA THR A 214 11.50 -19.78 4.77
C THR A 214 10.98 -21.18 4.43
N VAL A 215 9.67 -21.41 4.52
CA VAL A 215 9.07 -22.72 4.19
C VAL A 215 9.22 -23.03 2.70
N VAL A 216 8.95 -22.08 1.81
CA VAL A 216 9.01 -22.33 0.37
C VAL A 216 10.45 -22.47 -0.13
N THR A 217 11.37 -21.62 0.32
CA THR A 217 12.80 -21.74 0.00
C THR A 217 13.36 -23.08 0.51
N ALA A 218 12.96 -23.55 1.69
CA ALA A 218 13.35 -24.88 2.18
C ALA A 218 12.84 -26.01 1.28
N LEU A 219 11.59 -25.94 0.81
CA LEU A 219 11.03 -26.91 -0.13
C LEU A 219 11.77 -26.91 -1.48
N PHE A 220 12.15 -25.73 -1.99
CA PHE A 220 12.97 -25.63 -3.19
C PHE A 220 14.35 -26.27 -2.99
N ILE A 221 15.06 -25.94 -1.91
CA ILE A 221 16.39 -26.50 -1.61
C ILE A 221 16.33 -28.02 -1.47
N VAL A 222 15.40 -28.56 -0.68
CA VAL A 222 15.26 -30.01 -0.48
C VAL A 222 14.83 -30.70 -1.78
N GLY A 223 13.99 -30.06 -2.59
CA GLY A 223 13.51 -30.61 -3.85
C GLY A 223 14.55 -30.64 -4.97
N SER A 224 15.48 -29.67 -4.99
CA SER A 224 16.49 -29.51 -6.05
C SER A 224 17.91 -29.99 -5.69
N ALA A 225 18.20 -30.24 -4.40
CA ALA A 225 19.51 -30.74 -3.97
C ALA A 225 19.92 -32.12 -4.56
N PRO A 226 19.02 -33.11 -4.78
CA PRO A 226 19.40 -34.38 -5.38
C PRO A 226 19.50 -34.28 -6.91
N HIS A 227 20.49 -34.96 -7.51
CA HIS A 227 20.64 -35.06 -8.97
C HIS A 227 19.39 -35.65 -9.66
N ILE A 228 18.68 -36.57 -8.98
CA ILE A 228 17.33 -37.00 -9.36
C ILE A 228 16.34 -36.10 -8.61
N VAL A 229 15.96 -34.99 -9.24
CA VAL A 229 15.11 -33.96 -8.63
C VAL A 229 13.81 -34.52 -8.06
N TRP A 230 13.48 -34.11 -6.84
CA TRP A 230 12.27 -34.57 -6.16
C TRP A 230 11.07 -33.72 -6.57
N LEU A 231 10.60 -33.96 -7.81
CA LEU A 231 9.50 -33.20 -8.44
C LEU A 231 8.25 -33.10 -7.55
N ARG A 232 7.93 -34.15 -6.77
CA ARG A 232 6.81 -34.14 -5.80
C ARG A 232 6.99 -33.15 -4.66
N VAL A 233 8.22 -32.94 -4.18
CA VAL A 233 8.55 -31.89 -3.19
C VAL A 233 8.43 -30.52 -3.84
N LEU A 234 8.86 -30.37 -5.10
CA LEU A 234 8.76 -29.14 -5.89
C LEU A 234 7.33 -28.80 -6.36
N CYS A 235 6.35 -29.67 -6.09
CA CYS A 235 4.92 -29.36 -6.18
C CYS A 235 4.40 -28.60 -4.93
N MET A 236 5.05 -28.76 -3.78
CA MET A 236 4.58 -28.23 -2.49
C MET A 236 4.75 -26.71 -2.26
N PRO A 237 5.65 -25.95 -2.91
CA PRO A 237 5.75 -24.50 -2.75
C PRO A 237 4.42 -23.73 -2.77
N ALA A 238 3.59 -23.92 -3.80
CA ALA A 238 2.34 -23.17 -3.93
C ALA A 238 1.26 -23.58 -2.90
N PRO A 239 1.04 -24.88 -2.59
CA PRO A 239 0.26 -25.30 -1.42
C PRO A 239 0.82 -24.77 -0.09
N ALA A 240 2.15 -24.69 0.07
CA ALA A 240 2.78 -24.16 1.27
C ALA A 240 2.51 -22.65 1.44
N ILE A 241 2.42 -21.87 0.36
CA ILE A 241 1.96 -20.46 0.42
C ILE A 241 0.54 -20.38 0.99
N LEU A 242 -0.37 -21.26 0.56
CA LEU A 242 -1.74 -21.33 1.10
C LEU A 242 -1.76 -21.70 2.59
N TYR A 243 -0.97 -22.70 3.02
CA TYR A 243 -0.86 -23.02 4.44
C TYR A 243 -0.26 -21.89 5.27
N CYS A 244 0.82 -21.24 4.81
CA CYS A 244 1.48 -20.19 5.58
C CYS A 244 0.60 -18.94 5.70
N LEU A 245 0.12 -18.40 4.58
CA LEU A 245 -0.69 -17.17 4.60
C LEU A 245 -2.11 -17.44 5.14
N GLY A 246 -2.76 -18.50 4.68
CA GLY A 246 -4.09 -18.91 5.15
C GLY A 246 -4.10 -19.33 6.62
N GLY A 247 -3.09 -20.08 7.06
CA GLY A 247 -2.91 -20.51 8.44
C GLY A 247 -2.60 -19.36 9.40
N VAL A 248 -1.70 -18.43 9.03
CA VAL A 248 -1.47 -17.22 9.83
C VAL A 248 -2.76 -16.39 9.95
N LEU A 249 -3.49 -16.22 8.85
CA LEU A 249 -4.76 -15.50 8.85
C LEU A 249 -5.83 -16.20 9.71
N ALA A 250 -5.89 -17.54 9.66
CA ALA A 250 -6.78 -18.36 10.48
C ALA A 250 -6.46 -18.22 11.97
N VAL A 251 -5.18 -18.33 12.35
CA VAL A 251 -4.74 -18.22 13.75
C VAL A 251 -5.06 -16.84 14.33
N ILE A 252 -4.76 -15.75 13.62
CA ILE A 252 -5.08 -14.39 14.09
C ILE A 252 -6.61 -14.22 14.23
N THR A 253 -7.39 -14.74 13.27
CA THR A 253 -8.85 -14.67 13.30
C THR A 253 -9.47 -15.52 14.41
N LEU A 254 -8.83 -16.64 14.77
CA LEU A 254 -9.18 -17.46 15.93
C LEU A 254 -8.93 -16.70 17.23
N TYR A 255 -7.77 -16.06 17.40
CA TYR A 255 -7.48 -15.21 18.56
C TYR A 255 -8.51 -14.09 18.71
N HIS A 256 -8.84 -13.40 17.61
CA HIS A 256 -9.91 -12.40 17.60
C HIS A 256 -11.27 -12.99 18.05
N ARG A 257 -11.67 -14.15 17.51
CA ARG A 257 -12.96 -14.79 17.79
C ARG A 257 -13.08 -15.39 19.19
N MET A 258 -11.97 -15.81 19.78
CA MET A 258 -11.88 -16.30 21.17
C MET A 258 -11.62 -15.17 22.18
N GLU A 259 -11.48 -13.93 21.70
CA GLU A 259 -11.16 -12.74 22.49
C GLU A 259 -9.85 -12.85 23.29
N TRP A 260 -8.93 -13.68 22.81
CA TRP A 260 -7.64 -13.89 23.48
C TRP A 260 -6.75 -12.64 23.35
N PRO A 261 -6.04 -12.27 24.44
CA PRO A 261 -5.13 -11.12 24.41
C PRO A 261 -3.92 -11.42 23.50
N ALA A 262 -3.41 -10.38 22.85
CA ALA A 262 -2.25 -10.48 21.97
C ALA A 262 -1.00 -10.95 22.76
N PRO A 263 -0.41 -12.12 22.48
CA PRO A 263 0.71 -12.66 23.25
C PRO A 263 2.02 -11.89 22.98
N PHE A 264 2.11 -11.27 21.80
CA PHE A 264 3.10 -10.31 21.35
C PHE A 264 2.39 -9.24 20.50
N ARG A 265 3.08 -8.14 20.15
CA ARG A 265 2.49 -7.06 19.34
C ARG A 265 2.15 -7.55 17.92
N PHE A 266 0.89 -7.43 17.52
CA PHE A 266 0.41 -7.69 16.16
C PHE A 266 0.28 -6.37 15.40
N SER A 267 1.29 -6.03 14.59
CA SER A 267 1.36 -4.74 13.88
C SER A 267 1.07 -3.55 14.82
N SER A 268 -0.09 -2.90 14.68
CA SER A 268 -0.53 -1.75 15.48
C SER A 268 -1.30 -2.10 16.78
N THR A 269 -1.51 -3.39 17.08
CA THR A 269 -2.14 -3.87 18.32
C THR A 269 -1.07 -4.32 19.31
N ASP A 270 -1.07 -3.74 20.50
CA ASP A 270 -0.03 -3.95 21.51
C ASP A 270 -0.19 -5.27 22.27
N LYS A 271 0.89 -5.72 22.92
CA LYS A 271 0.87 -6.95 23.72
C LYS A 271 -0.13 -6.79 24.87
N GLY A 272 -1.06 -7.73 24.98
CA GLY A 272 -2.15 -7.72 25.97
C GLY A 272 -3.47 -7.12 25.46
N GLU A 273 -3.47 -6.41 24.32
CA GLU A 273 -4.71 -5.87 23.75
C GLU A 273 -5.53 -6.94 23.02
N LYS A 274 -6.81 -6.64 22.75
CA LYS A 274 -7.71 -7.54 22.01
C LYS A 274 -7.29 -7.61 20.54
N VAL A 275 -6.99 -8.82 20.07
CA VAL A 275 -6.60 -9.10 18.68
C VAL A 275 -7.73 -8.71 17.71
N LEU A 276 -7.38 -8.10 16.57
CA LEU A 276 -8.29 -7.71 15.50
C LEU A 276 -8.40 -8.81 14.42
N PRO A 277 -9.41 -8.80 13.54
CA PRO A 277 -9.53 -9.82 12.48
C PRO A 277 -8.29 -9.87 11.59
N GLY A 278 -7.87 -11.06 11.14
CA GLY A 278 -6.60 -11.22 10.41
C GLY A 278 -6.43 -10.30 9.19
N VAL A 279 -7.51 -10.05 8.44
CA VAL A 279 -7.50 -9.18 7.26
C VAL A 279 -7.28 -7.70 7.62
N TYR A 280 -7.60 -7.27 8.85
CA TYR A 280 -7.26 -5.92 9.32
C TYR A 280 -5.75 -5.68 9.19
N TYR A 281 -4.93 -6.56 9.78
CA TYR A 281 -3.48 -6.42 9.76
C TYR A 281 -2.89 -6.55 8.35
N PHE A 282 -3.39 -7.49 7.55
CA PHE A 282 -2.91 -7.65 6.17
C PHE A 282 -3.21 -6.41 5.31
N ILE A 283 -4.42 -5.83 5.40
CA ILE A 283 -4.76 -4.60 4.69
C ILE A 283 -3.95 -3.41 5.22
N GLU A 284 -3.85 -3.27 6.54
CA GLU A 284 -3.05 -2.25 7.21
C GLU A 284 -1.61 -2.24 6.66
N ASP A 285 -0.98 -3.41 6.65
CA ASP A 285 0.44 -3.59 6.37
C ASP A 285 0.77 -3.55 4.86
N VAL A 286 -0.10 -4.07 3.99
CA VAL A 286 0.03 -3.92 2.53
C VAL A 286 -0.11 -2.45 2.14
N VAL A 287 -1.16 -1.77 2.59
CA VAL A 287 -1.46 -0.41 2.11
C VAL A 287 -0.52 0.62 2.74
N ALA A 288 -0.14 0.47 4.01
CA ALA A 288 0.86 1.34 4.64
C ALA A 288 2.20 1.25 3.89
N VAL A 289 2.75 0.06 3.66
CA VAL A 289 4.13 -0.12 3.18
C VAL A 289 4.26 -0.40 1.69
N ASN A 290 3.49 -1.33 1.12
CA ASN A 290 3.55 -1.67 -0.32
C ASN A 290 2.88 -0.59 -1.18
N ALA A 291 1.70 -0.08 -0.80
CA ALA A 291 1.06 1.03 -1.54
C ALA A 291 1.61 2.43 -1.19
N GLY A 292 2.39 2.55 -0.11
CA GLY A 292 3.04 3.81 0.29
C GLY A 292 2.08 4.81 0.93
N ALA A 293 1.14 4.35 1.76
CA ALA A 293 0.20 5.21 2.48
C ALA A 293 0.61 5.53 3.92
N GLY A 294 1.54 4.76 4.49
CA GLY A 294 2.15 4.99 5.80
C GLY A 294 1.17 5.03 6.98
N ARG A 295 1.63 5.66 8.06
CA ARG A 295 0.89 5.87 9.32
C ARG A 295 -0.48 6.54 9.16
N PRO A 296 -0.67 7.57 8.29
CA PRO A 296 -2.00 8.14 8.09
C PRO A 296 -3.05 7.11 7.64
N TYR A 297 -2.66 6.08 6.88
CA TYR A 297 -3.58 5.00 6.54
C TYR A 297 -3.92 4.12 7.74
N ARG A 298 -2.93 3.80 8.59
CA ARG A 298 -3.14 3.03 9.83
C ARG A 298 -4.08 3.76 10.79
N GLU A 299 -3.83 5.06 11.01
CA GLU A 299 -4.66 5.94 11.86
C GLU A 299 -6.12 6.00 11.36
N ALA A 300 -6.31 6.19 10.05
CA ALA A 300 -7.64 6.22 9.44
C ALA A 300 -8.36 4.87 9.45
N LEU A 301 -7.62 3.76 9.28
CA LEU A 301 -8.17 2.40 9.35
C LEU A 301 -8.62 2.07 10.78
N ALA A 302 -7.82 2.43 11.78
CA ALA A 302 -8.17 2.29 13.20
C ALA A 302 -9.41 3.11 13.55
N ALA A 303 -9.45 4.39 13.16
CA ALA A 303 -10.61 5.26 13.37
C ALA A 303 -11.88 4.69 12.73
N ARG A 304 -11.83 4.23 11.47
CA ARG A 304 -12.99 3.62 10.80
C ARG A 304 -13.43 2.33 11.46
N TYR A 305 -12.48 1.48 11.87
CA TYR A 305 -12.78 0.24 12.57
C TYR A 305 -13.50 0.49 13.90
N ASN A 306 -13.05 1.48 14.67
CA ASN A 306 -13.70 1.83 15.93
C ASN A 306 -15.10 2.43 15.70
N ALA A 307 -15.24 3.35 14.73
CA ALA A 307 -16.48 4.03 14.42
C ALA A 307 -17.58 3.13 13.84
N SER A 308 -17.25 2.20 12.94
CA SER A 308 -18.23 1.51 12.08
C SER A 308 -18.39 0.02 12.42
N PRO A 309 -19.50 -0.41 13.06
CA PRO A 309 -19.78 -1.82 13.33
C PRO A 309 -19.86 -2.67 12.05
N ARG A 310 -20.39 -2.09 10.97
CA ARG A 310 -20.49 -2.76 9.67
C ARG A 310 -19.11 -3.03 9.07
N PHE A 311 -18.18 -2.08 9.16
CA PHE A 311 -16.81 -2.25 8.70
C PHE A 311 -16.08 -3.33 9.49
N ARG A 312 -16.24 -3.37 10.82
CA ARG A 312 -15.70 -4.44 11.68
C ARG A 312 -16.19 -5.82 11.23
N ARG A 313 -17.51 -5.96 11.04
CA ARG A 313 -18.14 -7.19 10.56
C ARG A 313 -17.61 -7.60 9.18
N MET A 314 -17.51 -6.66 8.24
CA MET A 314 -16.96 -6.92 6.91
C MET A 314 -15.52 -7.45 6.97
N LEU A 315 -14.64 -6.86 7.79
CA LEU A 315 -13.27 -7.35 7.93
C LEU A 315 -13.20 -8.74 8.59
N TYR A 316 -14.09 -9.04 9.53
CA TYR A 316 -14.20 -10.38 10.12
C TYR A 316 -14.67 -11.43 9.09
N GLU A 317 -15.74 -11.14 8.34
CA GLU A 317 -16.25 -12.02 7.28
C GLU A 317 -15.20 -12.25 6.18
N GLN A 318 -14.46 -11.20 5.78
CA GLN A 318 -13.33 -11.34 4.85
C GLN A 318 -12.19 -12.18 5.45
N SER A 319 -11.92 -12.09 6.74
CA SER A 319 -10.88 -12.89 7.39
C SER A 319 -11.20 -14.39 7.34
N LEU A 320 -12.45 -14.78 7.59
CA LEU A 320 -12.90 -16.17 7.40
C LEU A 320 -12.89 -16.59 5.92
N PHE A 321 -13.37 -15.72 5.02
CA PHE A 321 -13.48 -15.99 3.59
C PHE A 321 -12.13 -16.27 2.89
N TRP A 322 -11.03 -15.69 3.39
CA TRP A 322 -9.69 -15.98 2.88
C TRP A 322 -8.97 -17.10 3.63
N SER A 323 -9.14 -17.22 4.96
CA SER A 323 -8.40 -18.19 5.77
C SER A 323 -8.92 -19.62 5.66
N ILE A 324 -10.23 -19.82 5.69
CA ILE A 324 -10.81 -21.18 5.65
C ILE A 324 -10.62 -21.84 4.27
N PRO A 325 -10.98 -21.20 3.14
CA PRO A 325 -10.90 -21.87 1.84
C PRO A 325 -9.47 -22.07 1.34
N SER A 326 -8.49 -21.23 1.76
CA SER A 326 -7.07 -21.46 1.44
C SER A 326 -6.54 -22.73 2.09
N LEU A 327 -6.88 -22.99 3.36
CA LEU A 327 -6.53 -24.24 4.05
C LEU A 327 -7.26 -25.45 3.44
N ILE A 328 -8.56 -25.32 3.15
CA ILE A 328 -9.34 -26.39 2.50
C ILE A 328 -8.80 -26.71 1.10
N LEU A 329 -8.30 -25.72 0.35
CA LEU A 329 -7.68 -25.92 -0.96
C LEU A 329 -6.26 -26.49 -0.88
N ALA A 330 -5.49 -26.14 0.14
CA ALA A 330 -4.13 -26.63 0.32
C ALA A 330 -4.08 -28.16 0.52
N VAL A 331 -5.01 -28.72 1.30
CA VAL A 331 -5.11 -30.17 1.60
C VAL A 331 -5.17 -31.06 0.34
N PRO A 332 -6.16 -30.93 -0.57
CA PRO A 332 -6.22 -31.77 -1.77
C PRO A 332 -5.03 -31.56 -2.71
N LEU A 333 -4.42 -30.37 -2.76
CA LEU A 333 -3.21 -30.15 -3.55
C LEU A 333 -1.98 -30.85 -2.94
N THR A 334 -1.84 -30.86 -1.60
CA THR A 334 -0.85 -31.70 -0.90
C THR A 334 -1.05 -33.18 -1.20
N VAL A 335 -2.30 -33.65 -1.20
CA VAL A 335 -2.66 -35.03 -1.53
C VAL A 335 -2.27 -35.37 -2.98
N ILE A 336 -2.61 -34.50 -3.95
CA ILE A 336 -2.24 -34.66 -5.38
C ILE A 336 -0.71 -34.70 -5.57
N ALA A 337 0.06 -33.89 -4.84
CA ALA A 337 1.52 -33.90 -4.91
C ALA A 337 2.14 -35.22 -4.43
N VAL A 338 1.60 -35.84 -3.37
CA VAL A 338 2.18 -37.04 -2.74
C VAL A 338 1.68 -38.35 -3.36
N ILE A 339 0.41 -38.42 -3.79
CA ILE A 339 -0.21 -39.67 -4.27
C ILE A 339 0.56 -40.28 -5.48
N PRO A 340 1.09 -41.52 -5.37
CA PRO A 340 1.87 -42.15 -6.44
C PRO A 340 1.13 -42.31 -7.79
N PRO A 341 -0.17 -42.70 -7.84
CA PRO A 341 -0.97 -42.74 -9.06
C PRO A 341 -0.99 -41.48 -9.93
N VAL A 342 -0.77 -40.28 -9.38
CA VAL A 342 -0.73 -39.06 -10.18
C VAL A 342 0.67 -38.89 -10.77
N PRO A 343 0.83 -38.72 -12.11
CA PRO A 343 2.12 -38.40 -12.71
C PRO A 343 2.70 -37.11 -12.13
N ALA A 344 3.96 -37.13 -11.71
CA ALA A 344 4.57 -35.99 -11.01
C ALA A 344 4.63 -34.71 -11.89
N THR A 345 4.73 -34.87 -13.21
CA THR A 345 4.65 -33.78 -14.21
C THR A 345 3.28 -33.10 -14.23
N ALA A 346 2.20 -33.87 -14.05
CA ALA A 346 0.83 -33.35 -13.97
C ALA A 346 0.54 -32.75 -12.59
N ALA A 347 1.00 -33.40 -11.52
CA ALA A 347 0.90 -32.90 -10.15
C ALA A 347 1.56 -31.52 -10.01
N TYR A 348 2.73 -31.32 -10.63
CA TYR A 348 3.43 -30.02 -10.63
C TYR A 348 2.58 -28.90 -11.24
N GLY A 349 2.07 -29.08 -12.46
CA GLY A 349 1.22 -28.08 -13.11
C GLY A 349 -0.05 -27.76 -12.33
N ILE A 350 -0.72 -28.79 -11.77
CA ILE A 350 -1.93 -28.60 -10.96
C ILE A 350 -1.61 -27.83 -9.68
N CYS A 351 -0.57 -28.21 -8.95
CA CYS A 351 -0.20 -27.58 -7.68
C CYS A 351 0.25 -26.12 -7.84
N TRP A 352 0.91 -25.78 -8.95
CA TRP A 352 1.29 -24.39 -9.24
C TRP A 352 0.18 -23.55 -9.90
N ALA A 353 -0.73 -24.13 -10.69
CA ALA A 353 -1.78 -23.35 -11.36
C ALA A 353 -2.98 -23.05 -10.43
N VAL A 354 -3.46 -24.06 -9.70
CA VAL A 354 -4.74 -23.99 -8.98
C VAL A 354 -4.76 -22.91 -7.88
N PRO A 355 -3.75 -22.76 -7.00
CA PRO A 355 -3.74 -21.72 -5.96
C PRO A 355 -3.86 -20.30 -6.50
N PHE A 356 -3.25 -20.01 -7.65
CA PHE A 356 -3.20 -18.66 -8.20
C PHE A 356 -4.44 -18.32 -9.03
N LEU A 357 -4.99 -19.30 -9.76
CA LEU A 357 -6.33 -19.16 -10.38
C LEU A 357 -7.41 -18.96 -9.32
N TRP A 358 -7.35 -19.72 -8.22
CA TRP A 358 -8.20 -19.53 -7.05
C TRP A 358 -8.04 -18.12 -6.45
N ALA A 359 -6.81 -17.67 -6.21
CA ALA A 359 -6.54 -16.34 -5.65
C ALA A 359 -7.04 -15.19 -6.53
N ILE A 360 -6.95 -15.30 -7.87
CA ILE A 360 -7.55 -14.34 -8.80
C ILE A 360 -9.07 -14.30 -8.64
N LEU A 361 -9.72 -15.46 -8.65
CA LEU A 361 -11.18 -15.57 -8.52
C LEU A 361 -11.68 -15.01 -7.17
N TRP A 362 -11.05 -15.41 -6.06
CA TRP A 362 -11.36 -14.90 -4.72
C TRP A 362 -11.07 -13.40 -4.59
N GLY A 363 -10.03 -12.90 -5.25
CA GLY A 363 -9.72 -11.47 -5.36
C GLY A 363 -10.86 -10.69 -6.03
N ILE A 364 -11.39 -11.17 -7.15
CA ILE A 364 -12.51 -10.55 -7.87
C ILE A 364 -13.79 -10.54 -7.01
N ILE A 365 -14.09 -11.65 -6.34
CA ILE A 365 -15.24 -11.76 -5.42
C ILE A 365 -15.09 -10.75 -4.26
N THR A 366 -13.93 -10.72 -3.62
CA THR A 366 -13.58 -9.79 -2.53
C THR A 366 -13.76 -8.34 -2.94
N ILE A 367 -13.23 -7.94 -4.10
CA ILE A 367 -13.34 -6.56 -4.61
C ILE A 367 -14.82 -6.16 -4.82
N LYS A 368 -15.65 -7.05 -5.38
CA LYS A 368 -17.08 -6.78 -5.57
C LYS A 368 -17.83 -6.69 -4.23
N TRP A 369 -17.53 -7.60 -3.30
CA TRP A 369 -18.15 -7.65 -1.97
C TRP A 369 -17.80 -6.40 -1.15
N CYS A 370 -16.51 -6.10 -0.95
CA CYS A 370 -16.07 -4.94 -0.17
C CYS A 370 -16.63 -3.63 -0.73
N LYS A 371 -16.69 -3.46 -2.06
CA LYS A 371 -17.35 -2.29 -2.68
C LYS A 371 -18.82 -2.17 -2.29
N ARG A 372 -19.58 -3.28 -2.39
CA ARG A 372 -21.01 -3.30 -2.03
C ARG A 372 -21.24 -2.94 -0.56
N ASP A 373 -20.43 -3.49 0.34
CA ASP A 373 -20.64 -3.29 1.77
C ASP A 373 -20.11 -1.94 2.26
N MET A 374 -19.06 -1.36 1.64
CA MET A 374 -18.67 0.05 1.87
C MET A 374 -19.72 1.06 1.37
N VAL A 375 -20.48 0.74 0.31
CA VAL A 375 -21.61 1.59 -0.12
C VAL A 375 -22.76 1.50 0.88
N ARG A 376 -23.09 0.29 1.36
CA ARG A 376 -24.12 0.11 2.40
C ARG A 376 -23.74 0.77 3.73
N GLU A 377 -22.48 0.67 4.13
CA GLU A 377 -21.92 1.37 5.30
C GLU A 377 -22.15 2.89 5.23
N ARG A 378 -21.85 3.49 4.06
CA ARG A 378 -22.10 4.92 3.83
C ARG A 378 -23.58 5.26 3.97
N LEU A 379 -24.46 4.51 3.30
CA LEU A 379 -25.90 4.76 3.32
C LEU A 379 -26.49 4.61 4.74
N GLU A 380 -26.03 3.63 5.51
CA GLU A 380 -26.46 3.42 6.90
C GLU A 380 -25.93 4.52 7.83
N TRP A 381 -24.73 5.04 7.59
CA TRP A 381 -24.18 6.18 8.33
C TRP A 381 -24.98 7.47 8.04
N GLU A 382 -25.23 7.77 6.77
CA GLU A 382 -26.02 8.92 6.32
C GLU A 382 -27.50 8.83 6.73
N ALA A 383 -28.03 7.62 6.97
CA ALA A 383 -29.37 7.41 7.53
C ALA A 383 -29.41 7.63 9.05
N GLY A 384 -28.39 7.14 9.77
CA GLY A 384 -28.25 7.37 11.21
C GLY A 384 -28.12 8.85 11.56
N GLU A 385 -27.34 9.62 10.78
CA GLU A 385 -27.21 11.08 10.95
C GLU A 385 -28.54 11.83 10.72
N LYS A 386 -29.44 11.27 9.90
CA LYS A 386 -30.78 11.85 9.62
C LYS A 386 -31.85 11.49 10.66
N THR A 387 -31.51 10.69 11.67
CA THR A 387 -32.38 10.44 12.84
C THR A 387 -31.86 11.23 14.05
N PRO A 388 -32.13 12.55 14.15
CA PRO A 388 -31.85 13.29 15.37
C PRO A 388 -32.68 12.68 16.50
N SER A 389 -32.09 12.64 17.71
CA SER A 389 -32.68 12.03 18.90
C SER A 389 -34.06 12.62 19.21
N THR A 390 -35.12 11.92 18.79
CA THR A 390 -36.50 12.18 19.21
C THR A 390 -36.74 11.55 20.59
N SER A 391 -35.79 11.72 21.50
CA SER A 391 -35.94 11.49 22.94
C SER A 391 -36.46 12.78 23.57
N GLY A 392 -37.64 13.20 23.13
CA GLY A 392 -38.35 14.33 23.70
C GLY A 392 -38.76 14.02 25.13
N THR A 393 -38.54 15.00 26.00
CA THR A 393 -38.86 15.03 27.42
C THR A 393 -40.26 14.48 27.72
N ALA A 394 -40.35 13.29 28.30
CA ALA A 394 -41.56 12.79 28.97
C ALA A 394 -41.39 12.98 30.48
N SER A 395 -41.59 14.21 30.94
CA SER A 395 -41.77 14.50 32.37
C SER A 395 -43.08 13.86 32.84
N VAL A 396 -42.99 12.73 33.55
CA VAL A 396 -44.13 12.18 34.28
C VAL A 396 -44.29 12.98 35.57
N THR A 397 -45.36 13.77 35.60
CA THR A 397 -45.84 14.49 36.79
C THR A 397 -47.19 13.89 37.18
N VAL A 398 -47.45 13.84 38.49
CA VAL A 398 -48.60 13.21 39.19
C VAL A 398 -48.43 11.69 39.38
#